data_AF-A0A527W500-F1
#
_entry.id   AF-A0A527W500-F1
#
_cell.length_a   1.000
_cell.length_b   1.000
_cell.length_c   1.000
_cell.angle_alpha   90.00
_cell.angle_beta   90.00
_cell.angle_gamma   90.00
#
_symmetry.space_group_name_H-M   'P 1'
#
loop_
_entity.id
_entity.type
_entity.pdbx_description
1 polymer ?
#
loop_
_entity_poly.entity_id
_entity_poly.type
_entity_poly.pdbx_seq_one_letter_code
_entity_poly.pdbx_strand_id
1 'polypeptide(L)' 'MPAIFGRPEGICPRKLFRLPLPMQAEGVRLLFEMEQTMAQVTARLGLSVQQVRALLSDQRVFVRGGEGIGQNE' A
#
# COMPACT_ATOMS: atom_id res chain seq x y z
N MET A 1 7.74 -15.79 9.06
CA MET A 1 6.48 -15.05 8.81
C MET A 1 6.33 -14.90 7.31
N PRO A 2 5.36 -15.54 6.64
CA PRO A 2 5.12 -15.23 5.23
C PRO A 2 4.48 -13.83 5.16
N ALA A 3 4.96 -13.00 4.24
CA ALA A 3 4.38 -11.68 3.99
C ALA A 3 2.88 -11.85 3.72
N ILE A 4 2.04 -11.20 4.53
CA ILE A 4 0.57 -11.20 4.42
C ILE A 4 0.11 -10.56 3.08
N PHE A 5 1.03 -9.92 2.36
CA PHE A 5 0.81 -9.32 1.06
C PHE A 5 1.29 -10.28 -0.02
N GLY A 6 0.43 -10.51 -1.03
CA GLY A 6 0.87 -11.11 -2.27
C GLY A 6 2.10 -10.38 -2.85
N ARG A 7 2.73 -10.94 -3.88
CA ARG A 7 3.94 -10.35 -4.44
C ARG A 7 3.67 -8.92 -4.98
N PRO A 8 4.62 -7.98 -4.90
CA PRO A 8 4.44 -6.61 -5.40
C PRO A 8 4.00 -6.60 -6.88
N GLU A 9 4.45 -7.60 -7.64
CA GLU A 9 4.11 -7.88 -9.05
C GLU A 9 2.61 -8.07 -9.29
N GLY A 10 1.86 -8.53 -8.28
CA GLY A 10 0.42 -8.74 -8.37
C GLY A 10 -0.42 -7.48 -8.19
N ILE A 11 0.18 -6.35 -7.82
CA ILE A 11 -0.57 -5.10 -7.58
C ILE A 11 -1.07 -4.55 -8.92
N CYS A 12 -2.39 -4.39 -9.02
CA CYS A 12 -3.05 -3.77 -10.17
C CYS A 12 -3.38 -2.31 -9.83
N PRO A 13 -2.68 -1.31 -10.42
CA PRO A 13 -2.90 0.11 -10.10
C PRO A 13 -4.34 0.56 -10.35
N ARG A 14 -4.96 0.07 -11.43
CA ARG A 14 -6.36 0.37 -11.77
C ARG A 14 -7.34 -0.07 -10.69
N LYS A 15 -7.05 -1.17 -9.98
CA LYS A 15 -7.89 -1.64 -8.87
C LYS A 15 -7.59 -0.83 -7.60
N LEU A 16 -6.31 -0.57 -7.33
CA LEU A 16 -5.86 0.21 -6.17
C LEU A 16 -6.53 1.59 -6.14
N PHE A 17 -6.49 2.33 -7.25
CA PHE A 17 -7.03 3.69 -7.31
C PHE A 17 -8.56 3.78 -7.40
N ARG A 18 -9.27 2.65 -7.35
CA ARG A 18 -10.73 2.61 -7.14
C ARG A 18 -11.11 2.52 -5.66
N LEU A 19 -10.14 2.28 -4.77
CA LEU A 19 -10.36 2.18 -3.34
C LEU A 19 -10.42 3.58 -2.70
N PRO A 20 -11.00 3.71 -1.49
CA PRO A 20 -10.89 4.93 -0.69
C PRO A 20 -9.44 5.37 -0.47
N LEU A 21 -9.21 6.69 -0.36
CA LEU A 21 -7.88 7.28 -0.26
C LEU A 21 -7.00 6.66 0.86
N PRO A 22 -7.51 6.34 2.07
CA PRO A 22 -6.69 5.68 3.09
C PRO A 22 -6.19 4.29 2.66
N MET A 23 -7.00 3.52 1.92
CA MET A 23 -6.58 2.22 1.38
C MET A 23 -5.55 2.37 0.25
N GLN A 24 -5.66 3.44 -0.56
CA GLN A 24 -4.66 3.75 -1.58
C GLN A 24 -3.31 4.06 -0.94
N ALA A 25 -3.30 4.96 0.05
CA ALA A 25 -2.11 5.33 0.81
C ALA A 25 -1.46 4.11 1.47
N GLU A 26 -2.28 3.22 2.04
CA GLU A 26 -1.80 1.98 2.63
C GLU A 26 -1.17 1.04 1.61
N GLY A 27 -1.81 0.85 0.45
CA GLY A 27 -1.24 0.05 -0.65
C GLY A 27 0.11 0.59 -1.13
N VAL A 28 0.31 1.91 -1.09
CA VAL A 28 1.60 2.53 -1.38
C VAL A 28 2.62 2.28 -0.26
N ARG A 29 2.25 2.45 1.01
CA ARG A 29 3.13 2.16 2.16
C ARG A 29 3.65 0.73 2.15
N LEU A 30 2.76 -0.20 1.84
CA LEU A 30 3.06 -1.63 1.72
C LEU A 30 4.15 -1.94 0.72
N LEU A 31 4.15 -1.26 -0.43
CA LEU A 31 5.22 -1.44 -1.42
C LEU A 31 6.58 -1.06 -0.84
N PHE A 32 6.65 0.01 -0.05
CA PHE A 32 7.88 0.42 0.63
C PHE A 32 8.27 -0.52 1.76
N GLU A 33 7.31 -1.07 2.51
CA GLU A 33 7.56 -2.15 3.50
C GLU A 33 8.14 -3.42 2.84
N MET A 34 7.81 -3.66 1.57
CA MET A 34 8.38 -4.72 0.74
C MET A 34 9.69 -4.31 0.05
N GLU A 35 10.39 -3.32 0.60
CA GLU A 35 11.70 -2.82 0.16
C GLU A 35 11.71 -2.25 -1.29
N GLN A 36 10.56 -1.90 -1.85
CA GLN A 36 10.51 -1.24 -3.16
C GLN A 36 11.03 0.20 -3.02
N THR A 37 11.91 0.59 -3.94
CA THR A 37 12.39 1.97 -4.06
C THR A 37 11.30 2.89 -4.63
N MET A 38 11.43 4.20 -4.39
CA MET A 38 10.53 5.21 -4.97
C MET A 38 10.37 5.06 -6.49
N ALA A 39 11.47 4.77 -7.21
CA ALA A 39 11.45 4.58 -8.67
C ALA A 39 10.67 3.32 -9.09
N GLN A 40 10.77 2.22 -8.34
CA GLN A 40 9.99 1.02 -8.60
C GLN A 40 8.51 1.25 -8.32
N VAL A 41 8.17 1.96 -7.24
CA VAL A 41 6.79 2.30 -6.89
C VAL A 41 6.14 3.20 -7.94
N THR A 42 6.83 4.28 -8.36
CA THR A 42 6.30 5.19 -9.39
C THR A 42 6.11 4.49 -10.72
N ALA A 43 7.09 3.68 -11.16
CA ALA A 43 7.00 2.90 -12.39
C ALA A 43 5.84 1.89 -12.35
N ARG A 44 5.64 1.23 -11.20
CA ARG A 44 4.56 0.24 -11.01
C ARG A 44 3.18 0.89 -11.01
N LEU A 45 3.03 2.03 -10.35
CA LEU A 45 1.74 2.69 -10.15
C LEU A 45 1.37 3.68 -11.25
N GLY A 46 2.31 4.05 -12.12
CA GLY A 46 2.11 5.11 -13.12
C GLY A 46 1.92 6.48 -12.49
N LEU A 47 2.52 6.72 -11.33
CA LEU A 47 2.43 7.97 -10.58
C LEU A 47 3.75 8.75 -10.64
N SER A 48 3.66 10.07 -10.56
CA SER A 48 4.80 10.92 -10.26
C SER A 48 5.26 10.76 -8.81
N VAL A 49 6.53 11.11 -8.54
CA VAL A 49 7.09 11.13 -7.17
C VAL A 49 6.26 12.04 -6.25
N GLN A 50 5.76 13.16 -6.75
CA GLN A 50 4.93 14.08 -5.96
C GLN A 50 3.59 13.46 -5.56
N GLN A 51 2.94 12.73 -6.46
CA GLN A 51 1.69 12.01 -6.17
C GLN A 51 1.90 10.90 -5.15
N VAL A 52 3.01 10.15 -5.25
CA VAL A 52 3.36 9.14 -4.25
C VAL A 52 3.60 9.78 -2.88
N ARG A 53 4.33 10.90 -2.82
CA ARG A 53 4.53 11.65 -1.57
C ARG A 53 3.21 12.14 -0.98
N ALA A 54 2.30 12.67 -1.80
CA ALA A 54 0.99 13.13 -1.33
C ALA A 54 0.17 11.99 -0.72
N LEU A 55 0.20 10.78 -1.32
CA LEU A 55 -0.44 9.60 -0.75
C LEU A 55 0.20 9.18 0.58
N LEU A 56 1.53 9.22 0.70
CA LEU A 56 2.23 8.87 1.94
C LEU A 56 1.97 9.88 3.07
N SER A 57 1.72 11.15 2.73
CA SER A 57 1.35 12.22 3.66
C SER A 57 -0.06 12.08 4.24
N ASP A 58 -0.91 11.20 3.69
CA ASP A 58 -2.25 10.97 4.23
C ASP A 58 -2.16 10.26 5.58
N GLN A 59 -2.46 10.97 6.67
CA GLN A 59 -2.34 10.44 8.04
C GLN A 59 -3.55 9.60 8.46
N ARG A 60 -4.56 9.40 7.59
CA ARG A 60 -5.71 8.58 7.97
C ARG A 60 -5.25 7.14 8.08
N VAL A 61 -5.42 6.59 9.28
CA VAL A 61 -5.07 5.21 9.58
C VAL A 61 -6.12 4.32 8.92
N PHE A 62 -5.73 3.64 7.85
CA PHE A 62 -6.49 2.49 7.39
C PHE A 62 -6.14 1.30 8.28
N VAL A 63 -7.09 0.87 9.11
CA VAL A 63 -6.94 -0.37 9.89
C VAL A 63 -7.23 -1.54 8.95
N ARG A 64 -6.20 -2.34 8.64
CA ARG A 64 -6.39 -3.57 7.87
C ARG A 64 -7.24 -4.53 8.71
N GLY A 65 -8.38 -4.96 8.18
CA GLY A 65 -9.13 -6.07 8.77
C GLY A 65 -8.27 -7.33 8.73
N GLY A 66 -7.62 -7.65 9.85
CA GLY A 66 -6.62 -8.72 9.94
C GLY A 66 -5.74 -8.67 11.19
N GLU A 67 -5.57 -7.52 11.84
CA GLU A 67 -5.03 -7.46 13.23
C GLU A 67 -6.14 -7.73 14.26
N GLY A 68 -6.86 -8.83 14.04
CA GLY A 68 -7.92 -9.35 14.89
C GLY A 68 -8.06 -10.86 14.74
N ILE A 69 -6.99 -11.55 14.33
CA ILE A 69 -6.89 -13.01 14.43
C ILE A 69 -5.75 -13.29 15.41
N GLY A 70 -6.10 -13.38 16.71
CA GLY A 70 -5.18 -13.79 17.77
C GLY A 70 -5.16 -12.96 19.06
N GLN A 71 -6.14 -12.09 19.33
CA GLN A 71 -6.43 -11.66 20.71
C GLN A 71 -7.80 -12.20 21.12
N ASN A 72 -7.88 -13.53 21.28
CA ASN A 72 -8.88 -14.15 22.13
C ASN A 72 -8.10 -15.00 23.15
N GLU A 73 -8.21 -14.55 24.40
CA GLU A 73 -8.10 -15.28 25.68
C GLU A 73 -6.76 -15.90 26.09
#